data_AF-A0A821PX73-F1
#
_entry.id   AF-A0A821PX73-F1
#
_cell.length_a   1.000
_cell.length_b   1.000
_cell.length_c   1.000
_cell.angle_alpha   90.00
_cell.angle_beta   90.00
_cell.angle_gamma   90.00
#
_symmetry.space_group_name_H-M   'P 1'
#
loop_
_entity.id
_entity.type
_entity.pdbx_description
1 polymer ?
#
loop_
_entity_poly.entity_id
_entity_poly.type
_entity_poly.pdbx_seq_one_letter_code
_entity_poly.pdbx_strand_id
1 'polypeptide(L)'
;MSAAVAGFYYVFAVADPDHRCRLPASVWPNDTQYNPINATYQTMIDMYIPKTKDGKKWEQCVLYPTGSSNDTLINCPNGWVYDQSIFGYTYTEEANLVCASKPKQSWIATLMQC
;
A
#
# COMPACT_ATOMS: atom_id res chain seq x y z
N MET A 1 2.21 26.20 -21.39
CA MET A 1 2.76 25.54 -20.19
C MET A 1 3.66 24.42 -20.67
N SER A 2 4.97 24.47 -20.38
CA SER A 2 5.97 23.59 -20.99
C SER A 2 5.72 22.11 -20.69
N ALA A 3 5.74 21.26 -21.71
CA ALA A 3 5.55 19.81 -21.63
C ALA A 3 6.47 19.12 -20.60
N ALA A 4 7.63 19.71 -20.31
CA ALA A 4 8.54 19.25 -19.26
C ALA A 4 7.88 19.23 -17.87
N VAL A 5 7.10 20.26 -17.51
CA VAL A 5 6.47 20.33 -16.18
C VAL A 5 5.38 19.26 -16.04
N ALA A 6 4.59 19.02 -17.09
CA ALA A 6 3.57 17.96 -17.08
C ALA A 6 4.18 16.55 -16.91
N GLY A 7 5.33 16.28 -17.55
CA GLY A 7 6.05 15.01 -17.42
C GLY A 7 6.57 14.73 -16.00
N PHE A 8 7.08 15.77 -15.31
CA PHE A 8 7.53 15.61 -13.92
C PHE A 8 6.36 15.32 -12.97
N TYR A 9 5.24 16.03 -13.08
CA TYR A 9 4.06 15.77 -12.23
C TYR A 9 3.47 14.36 -12.41
N TYR A 10 3.49 13.83 -13.64
CA TYR A 10 2.97 12.48 -13.93
C TYR A 10 3.74 11.38 -13.18
N VAL A 11 5.07 11.48 -13.12
CA VAL A 11 5.92 10.47 -12.44
C VAL A 11 5.61 10.41 -10.94
N PHE A 12 5.31 11.55 -10.31
CA PHE A 12 4.96 11.61 -8.89
C PHE A 12 3.48 11.32 -8.60
N ALA A 13 2.58 11.58 -9.56
CA ALA A 13 1.16 11.32 -9.42
C ALA A 13 0.77 9.84 -9.62
N VAL A 14 1.62 9.07 -10.32
CA VAL A 14 1.39 7.64 -10.64
C VAL A 14 2.40 6.72 -9.93
N ALA A 15 3.34 7.27 -9.15
CA ALA A 15 4.16 6.44 -8.27
C ALA A 15 3.25 5.77 -7.23
N ASP A 16 3.18 4.45 -7.26
CA ASP A 16 2.60 3.66 -6.17
C ASP A 16 3.66 3.55 -5.07
N PRO A 17 3.55 4.27 -3.94
CA PRO A 17 4.45 4.04 -2.83
C PRO A 17 4.33 2.60 -2.35
N ASP A 18 5.43 2.04 -1.84
CA ASP A 18 5.39 0.73 -1.20
C ASP A 18 4.35 0.79 -0.07
N HIS A 19 3.50 -0.22 0.00
CA HIS A 19 2.42 -0.27 0.98
C HIS A 19 2.18 -1.69 1.43
N ARG A 20 1.53 -1.80 2.59
CA ARG A 20 1.06 -3.06 3.14
C ARG A 20 -0.37 -2.90 3.63
N CYS A 21 -1.06 -4.01 3.85
CA CYS A 21 -2.37 -3.95 4.49
C CYS A 21 -2.28 -3.32 5.89
N ARG A 22 -3.30 -2.55 6.24
CA ARG A 22 -3.52 -2.12 7.63
C ARG A 22 -4.03 -3.30 8.45
N LEU A 23 -3.38 -3.56 9.58
CA LEU A 23 -3.80 -4.55 10.55
C LEU A 23 -5.15 -4.15 11.18
N PRO A 24 -5.98 -5.14 11.57
CA PRO A 24 -7.20 -4.85 12.32
C PRO A 24 -6.88 -4.13 13.63
N ALA A 25 -7.73 -3.17 14.03
CA ALA A 25 -7.55 -2.43 15.28
C ALA A 25 -7.58 -3.31 16.54
N SER A 26 -8.18 -4.51 16.45
CA SER A 26 -8.15 -5.54 17.49
C SER A 26 -6.77 -6.19 17.67
N VAL A 27 -5.94 -6.19 16.63
CA VAL A 27 -4.58 -6.73 16.63
C VAL A 27 -3.57 -5.64 16.95
N TRP A 28 -3.70 -4.49 16.27
CA TRP A 28 -2.86 -3.32 16.49
C TRP A 28 -3.68 -2.03 16.33
N PRO A 29 -4.00 -1.31 17.42
CA PRO A 29 -4.94 -0.19 17.39
C PRO A 29 -4.44 1.03 16.60
N ASN A 30 -3.11 1.22 16.51
CA ASN A 30 -2.51 2.40 15.88
C ASN A 30 -1.59 2.03 14.72
N ASP A 31 -2.10 1.21 13.78
CA ASP A 31 -1.35 0.82 12.58
C ASP A 31 -1.33 1.97 11.55
N THR A 32 -0.38 2.88 11.75
CA THR A 32 -0.21 4.12 10.98
C THR A 32 1.16 4.24 10.34
N GLN A 33 2.13 3.43 10.77
CA GLN A 33 3.51 3.50 10.30
C GLN A 33 3.86 2.26 9.49
N TYR A 34 4.37 2.47 8.28
CA TYR A 34 4.78 1.38 7.39
C TYR A 34 5.84 0.50 8.07
N ASN A 35 6.89 1.12 8.59
CA ASN A 35 7.97 0.44 9.28
C ASN A 35 7.59 0.08 10.73
N PRO A 36 7.98 -1.13 11.20
CA PRO A 36 7.70 -1.54 12.56
C PRO A 36 8.51 -0.74 13.59
N ILE A 37 7.81 -0.12 14.55
CA ILE A 37 8.41 0.62 15.67
C ILE A 37 9.05 -0.27 16.75
N ASN A 38 8.67 -1.55 16.82
CA ASN A 38 9.21 -2.51 17.78
C ASN A 38 9.06 -3.95 17.29
N ALA A 39 9.74 -4.89 17.96
CA ALA A 39 9.76 -6.30 17.58
C ALA A 39 8.38 -6.97 17.66
N THR A 40 7.54 -6.62 18.65
CA THR A 40 6.19 -7.18 18.79
C THR A 40 5.32 -6.81 17.59
N TYR A 41 5.39 -5.55 17.18
CA TYR A 41 4.66 -5.07 16.02
C TYR A 41 5.16 -5.72 14.73
N GLN A 42 6.48 -5.90 14.58
CA GLN A 42 7.04 -6.65 13.47
C GLN A 42 6.52 -8.10 13.42
N THR A 43 6.44 -8.79 14.56
CA THR A 43 5.88 -10.14 14.63
C THR A 43 4.42 -10.16 14.22
N MET A 44 3.61 -9.18 14.64
CA MET A 44 2.21 -9.08 14.22
C MET A 44 2.09 -8.83 12.71
N ILE A 45 2.94 -7.97 12.15
CA ILE A 45 2.97 -7.75 10.69
C ILE A 45 3.34 -9.04 9.96
N ASP A 46 4.41 -9.72 10.36
CA ASP A 46 4.88 -10.95 9.70
C ASP A 46 3.88 -12.13 9.86
N MET A 47 3.06 -12.11 10.92
CA MET A 47 2.01 -13.11 11.15
C MET A 47 0.79 -12.88 10.27
N TYR A 48 0.37 -11.63 10.10
CA TYR A 48 -0.85 -11.29 9.34
C TYR A 48 -0.57 -11.00 7.86
N ILE A 49 0.62 -10.53 7.50
CA ILE A 49 0.92 -10.11 6.14
C ILE A 49 2.00 -11.03 5.58
N PRO A 50 1.67 -11.86 4.57
CA PRO A 50 2.66 -12.74 3.96
C PRO A 50 3.77 -11.92 3.31
N LYS A 51 4.95 -12.53 3.20
CA LYS A 51 6.05 -11.99 2.39
C LYS A 51 5.86 -12.38 0.93
N THR A 52 6.39 -11.56 0.03
CA THR A 52 6.45 -11.87 -1.40
C THR A 52 7.23 -13.13 -1.66
N LYS A 53 7.12 -13.69 -2.86
CA LYS A 53 7.86 -14.91 -3.27
C LYS A 53 9.37 -14.80 -3.06
N ASP A 54 9.92 -13.58 -3.14
CA ASP A 54 11.34 -13.31 -2.92
C ASP A 54 11.71 -13.20 -1.44
N GLY A 55 10.73 -13.17 -0.54
CA GLY A 55 10.90 -13.05 0.92
C GLY A 55 11.38 -11.68 1.39
N LYS A 56 11.57 -10.72 0.49
CA LYS A 56 12.20 -9.42 0.76
C LYS A 56 11.22 -8.33 1.18
N LYS A 57 9.97 -8.41 0.75
CA LYS A 57 8.92 -7.41 1.01
C LYS A 57 7.65 -8.09 1.50
N TRP A 58 6.78 -7.33 2.15
CA TRP A 58 5.42 -7.78 2.44
C TRP A 58 4.55 -7.72 1.17
N GLU A 59 3.61 -8.64 1.08
CA GLU A 59 2.53 -8.57 0.10
C GLU A 59 1.69 -7.30 0.36
N GLN A 60 1.36 -6.61 -0.72
CA GLN A 60 0.80 -5.26 -0.63
C GLN A 60 -0.73 -5.26 -0.56
N CYS A 61 -1.35 -6.33 -1.06
CA CYS A 61 -2.78 -6.38 -1.35
C CYS A 61 -3.57 -7.41 -0.55
N VAL A 62 -2.88 -8.30 0.15
CA VAL A 62 -3.49 -9.45 0.83
C VAL A 62 -2.94 -9.65 2.24
N LEU A 63 -3.77 -10.20 3.11
CA LEU A 63 -3.42 -10.56 4.47
C LEU A 63 -4.15 -11.84 4.91
N TYR A 64 -3.61 -12.49 5.95
CA TYR A 64 -4.25 -13.57 6.69
C TYR A 64 -5.23 -13.00 7.72
N PRO A 65 -6.54 -13.29 7.63
CA PRO A 65 -7.56 -12.67 8.47
C PRO A 65 -7.36 -12.94 9.96
N THR A 66 -6.81 -14.11 10.33
CA THR A 66 -6.54 -14.47 11.73
C THR A 66 -5.06 -14.55 12.08
N GLY A 67 -4.18 -14.17 11.14
CA GLY A 67 -2.73 -14.28 11.34
C GLY A 67 -2.19 -15.71 11.23
N SER A 68 -2.97 -16.63 10.65
CA SER A 68 -2.56 -18.02 10.45
C SER A 68 -2.19 -18.23 8.99
N SER A 69 -1.02 -18.83 8.73
CA SER A 69 -0.58 -19.18 7.37
C SER A 69 -1.43 -20.25 6.69
N ASN A 70 -2.32 -20.92 7.45
CA ASN A 70 -3.30 -21.85 6.92
C ASN A 70 -4.58 -21.15 6.44
N ASP A 71 -4.74 -19.86 6.73
CA ASP A 71 -5.92 -19.12 6.31
C ASP A 71 -5.91 -18.86 4.81
N THR A 72 -7.10 -18.72 4.25
CA THR A 72 -7.25 -18.16 2.91
C THR A 72 -6.93 -16.68 2.94
N LEU A 73 -6.05 -16.26 2.02
CA LEU A 73 -5.67 -14.87 1.85
C LEU A 73 -6.88 -14.04 1.42
N ILE A 74 -7.08 -12.90 2.09
CA ILE A 74 -8.13 -11.94 1.76
C ILE A 74 -7.54 -10.60 1.35
N ASN A 75 -8.29 -9.82 0.57
CA ASN A 75 -7.94 -8.44 0.25
C ASN A 75 -7.95 -7.58 1.52
N CYS A 76 -7.06 -6.58 1.61
CA CYS A 76 -6.95 -5.70 2.77
C CYS A 76 -8.30 -5.00 3.11
N PRO A 77 -9.02 -5.42 4.17
CA PRO A 77 -10.34 -4.86 4.47
C PRO A 77 -10.28 -3.54 5.22
N ASN A 78 -9.18 -3.27 5.94
CA ASN A 78 -8.97 -2.07 6.75
C ASN A 78 -8.17 -0.98 6.00
N GLY A 79 -8.00 -1.13 4.69
CA GLY A 79 -7.17 -0.28 3.85
C GLY A 79 -5.68 -0.58 3.97
N TRP A 80 -4.86 0.44 3.70
CA TRP A 80 -3.42 0.31 3.54
C TRP A 80 -2.65 1.28 4.43
N VAL A 81 -1.40 0.92 4.70
CA VAL A 81 -0.39 1.78 5.31
C VAL A 81 0.77 1.90 4.34
N TYR A 82 1.09 3.13 3.97
CA TYR A 82 2.01 3.47 2.90
C TYR A 82 3.35 3.93 3.48
N ASP A 83 4.43 3.64 2.76
CA ASP A 83 5.76 4.14 3.07
C ASP A 83 5.91 5.60 2.63
N GLN A 84 5.80 6.49 3.61
CA GLN A 84 5.92 7.93 3.41
C GLN A 84 7.38 8.44 3.45
N SER A 85 8.37 7.53 3.42
CA SER A 85 9.78 7.91 3.53
C SER A 85 10.33 8.62 2.28
N ILE A 86 9.79 8.32 1.10
CA ILE A 86 10.25 8.88 -0.18
C ILE A 86 9.29 9.94 -0.72
N PHE A 87 8.00 9.66 -0.68
CA PHE A 87 6.94 10.57 -1.10
C PHE A 87 6.07 10.82 0.12
N GLY A 88 5.78 12.07 0.47
CA GLY A 88 4.99 12.41 1.66
C GLY A 88 3.56 11.88 1.58
N TYR A 89 2.61 12.73 1.18
CA TYR A 89 1.28 12.27 0.77
C TYR A 89 1.24 12.23 -0.76
N THR A 90 0.89 11.07 -1.34
CA THR A 90 0.70 10.93 -2.79
C THR A 90 -0.78 10.85 -3.14
N TYR A 91 -1.15 11.29 -4.34
CA TYR A 91 -2.54 11.21 -4.82
C TYR A 91 -3.09 9.77 -4.83
N THR A 92 -2.21 8.78 -5.00
CA THR A 92 -2.54 7.35 -4.96
C THR A 92 -2.91 6.87 -3.55
N GLU A 93 -2.28 7.43 -2.50
CA GLU A 93 -2.67 7.24 -1.10
C GLU A 93 -4.03 7.89 -0.80
N GLU A 94 -4.20 9.15 -1.21
CA GLU A 94 -5.42 9.91 -0.95
C GLU A 94 -6.66 9.29 -1.61
N ALA A 95 -6.49 8.71 -2.81
CA ALA A 95 -7.56 8.08 -3.55
C ALA A 95 -7.64 6.55 -3.37
N ASN A 96 -6.77 5.94 -2.56
CA ASN A 96 -6.66 4.48 -2.35
C ASN A 96 -6.71 3.69 -3.66
N LEU A 97 -5.89 4.10 -4.63
CA LEU A 97 -5.92 3.56 -5.99
C LEU A 97 -5.00 2.34 -6.20
N VAL A 98 -4.70 1.61 -5.12
CA VAL A 98 -3.82 0.43 -5.14
C VAL A 98 -4.56 -0.89 -5.29
N CYS A 99 -3.83 -1.95 -5.67
CA CYS A 99 -4.39 -3.31 -5.80
C CYS A 99 -5.58 -3.37 -6.80
N ALA A 100 -6.78 -3.68 -6.32
CA ALA A 100 -7.98 -3.83 -7.17
C ALA A 100 -8.41 -2.51 -7.86
N SER A 101 -7.93 -1.36 -7.40
CA SER A 101 -8.21 -0.04 -7.99
C SER A 101 -7.13 0.44 -8.96
N LYS A 102 -6.03 -0.31 -9.20
CA LYS A 102 -5.04 -0.01 -10.26
C LYS A 102 -5.65 0.25 -11.65
N PRO A 103 -6.65 -0.50 -12.15
CA PRO A 103 -7.23 -0.18 -13.45
C PRO A 103 -7.87 1.22 -13.49
N LYS A 104 -8.30 1.80 -12.35
CA LYS A 104 -8.82 3.17 -12.27
C LYS A 104 -7.73 4.24 -12.42
N GLN A 105 -6.48 3.95 -12.05
CA GLN A 105 -5.34 4.85 -12.29
C GLN A 105 -5.11 5.05 -13.80
N SER A 106 -5.30 3.99 -14.60
CA SER A 106 -5.15 4.05 -16.06
C SER A 106 -6.10 5.04 -16.72
N TRP A 107 -7.33 5.19 -16.21
CA TRP A 107 -8.31 6.14 -16.76
C TRP A 107 -7.99 7.60 -16.42
N ILE A 108 -7.41 7.85 -15.24
CA ILE A 108 -6.98 9.19 -14.83
C ILE A 108 -5.83 9.67 -15.73
N ALA A 109 -4.91 8.77 -16.10
CA ALA A 109 -3.85 9.07 -17.06
C ALA A 109 -4.41 9.48 -18.44
N THR A 110 -5.45 8.79 -18.93
CA THR A 110 -6.10 9.12 -20.20
C THR A 110 -6.85 10.45 -20.16
N LEU A 111 -7.51 10.78 -19.05
CA LEU A 111 -8.24 12.05 -18.90
C LEU A 111 -7.29 13.26 -18.78
N MET A 112 -6.09 13.09 -18.23
CA MET A 112 -5.07 14.15 -18.18
C MET A 112 -4.29 14.31 -19.51
N GLN A 113 -4.49 13.41 -20.48
CA GLN A 113 -3.90 13.50 -21.82
C GLN A 113 -4.82 14.18 -22.85
N CYS A 114 -5.97 14.72 -22.43
CA CYS A 114 -6.88 15.51 -23.27
C CYS A 114 -6.69 17.02 -23.06
#